data_AF-A0A6N9CFL9-F1
#
_entry.id   AF-A0A6N9CFL9-F1
#
_cell.length_a   1.000
_cell.length_b   1.000
_cell.length_c   1.000
_cell.angle_alpha   90.00
_cell.angle_beta   90.00
_cell.angle_gamma   90.00
#
_symmetry.space_group_name_H-M   'P 1'
#
loop_
_entity.id
_entity.type
_entity.pdbx_description
1 polymer ?
#
loop_
_entity_poly.entity_id
_entity_poly.type
_entity_poly.pdbx_seq_one_letter_code
_entity_poly.pdbx_strand_id
1 'polypeptide(L)'
;MLKKILVYWRDIPSQVIVQRGRRREKVMLSDRFQQAIDRAAMRAGKGGSGPYLAEWRRETTTVNAAGELREIARAEARRFEEAFSDERLEALIKSHGRGVVGEADEKQRFSSAERLAKDGKAGG
;
A
#
# COMPACT_ATOMS: atom_id res chain seq x y z
N MET A 1 2.17 -22.97 -1.88
CA MET A 1 1.59 -21.63 -2.08
C MET A 1 2.19 -20.65 -1.08
N LEU A 2 2.54 -19.45 -1.54
CA LEU A 2 3.02 -18.35 -0.69
C LEU A 2 1.85 -17.41 -0.42
N LYS A 3 1.63 -17.04 0.84
CA LYS A 3 0.65 -16.02 1.23
C LYS A 3 1.39 -14.70 1.48
N LYS A 4 0.95 -13.63 0.85
CA LYS A 4 1.31 -12.26 1.19
C LYS A 4 0.20 -11.68 2.05
N ILE A 5 0.56 -11.15 3.21
CA ILE A 5 -0.35 -10.55 4.18
C ILE A 5 0.11 -9.11 4.36
N LEU A 6 -0.73 -8.17 3.96
CA LEU A 6 -0.48 -6.75 4.09
C LEU A 6 -1.31 -6.23 5.25
N VAL A 7 -0.68 -5.47 6.13
CA VAL A 7 -1.36 -4.89 7.29
C VAL A 7 -1.43 -3.39 7.10
N TYR A 8 -2.63 -2.87 7.27
CA TYR A 8 -2.96 -1.47 7.09
C TYR A 8 -3.60 -0.92 8.36
N TRP A 9 -3.40 0.35 8.61
CA TRP A 9 -4.34 1.14 9.39
C TRP A 9 -5.21 1.92 8.41
N ARG A 10 -6.50 1.58 8.34
CA ARG A 10 -7.37 2.02 7.23
C ARG A 10 -6.74 1.75 5.87
N ASP A 11 -6.37 2.79 5.13
CA ASP A 11 -5.76 2.71 3.80
C ASP A 11 -4.25 3.09 3.83
N ILE A 12 -3.61 3.18 4.99
CA ILE A 12 -2.16 3.41 5.10
C ILE A 12 -1.46 2.09 5.44
N PRO A 13 -0.56 1.57 4.58
CA PRO A 13 0.14 0.32 4.86
C PRO A 13 1.17 0.51 5.98
N SER A 14 1.42 -0.55 6.74
CA SER A 14 2.34 -0.55 7.88
C SER A 14 3.40 -1.64 7.78
N GLN A 15 3.00 -2.85 7.35
CA GLN A 15 3.89 -3.99 7.32
C GLN A 15 3.48 -4.99 6.25
N VAL A 16 4.49 -5.68 5.72
CA VAL A 16 4.36 -6.79 4.78
C VAL A 16 4.79 -8.06 5.47
N ILE A 17 3.95 -9.09 5.43
CA ILE A 17 4.26 -10.42 5.93
C ILE A 17 4.12 -11.40 4.78
N VAL A 18 5.09 -12.30 4.62
CA VAL A 18 5.00 -13.40 3.66
C VAL A 18 5.10 -14.73 4.39
N GLN A 19 4.29 -15.70 4.00
CA GLN A 19 4.18 -16.99 4.68
C GLN A 19 4.15 -18.14 3.70
N ARG A 20 5.03 -19.13 3.89
CA ARG A 20 5.05 -20.39 3.16
C ARG A 20 5.01 -21.55 4.15
N GLY A 21 3.85 -22.22 4.24
CA GLY A 21 3.61 -23.25 5.25
C GLY A 21 3.73 -22.68 6.67
N ARG A 22 4.68 -23.22 7.45
CA ARG A 22 4.97 -22.77 8.83
C ARG A 22 5.98 -21.62 8.91
N ARG A 23 6.72 -21.35 7.84
CA ARG A 23 7.72 -20.26 7.82
C ARG A 23 7.04 -18.94 7.47
N ARG A 24 7.38 -17.88 8.18
CA ARG A 24 6.88 -16.52 7.94
C ARG A 24 8.03 -15.52 8.04
N GLU A 25 7.99 -14.50 7.20
CA GLU A 25 8.88 -13.34 7.29
C GLU A 25 8.06 -12.06 7.34
N LYS A 26 8.52 -11.10 8.13
CA LYS A 26 7.84 -9.83 8.36
C LYS A 26 8.81 -8.69 8.10
N VAL A 27 8.38 -7.70 7.33
CA VAL A 27 9.11 -6.47 7.09
C VAL A 27 8.19 -5.30 7.46
N MET A 28 8.68 -4.44 8.34
CA MET A 28 8.05 -3.15 8.64
C MET A 28 8.38 -2.17 7.50
N LEU A 29 7.40 -1.36 7.11
CA LEU A 29 7.67 -0.21 6.26
C LEU A 29 8.39 0.88 7.08
N SER A 30 8.96 1.85 6.38
CA SER A 30 9.71 2.97 6.93
C SER A 30 8.85 3.84 7.85
N ASP A 31 9.52 4.57 8.73
CA ASP A 31 8.87 5.35 9.79
C ASP A 31 7.86 6.39 9.27
N ARG A 32 8.00 6.86 8.02
CA ARG A 32 7.05 7.79 7.39
C ARG A 32 5.63 7.23 7.31
N PHE A 33 5.47 5.91 7.15
CA PHE A 33 4.15 5.27 7.17
C PHE A 33 3.55 5.30 8.57
N GLN A 34 4.35 5.01 9.60
CA GLN A 34 3.89 5.06 10.98
C GLN A 34 3.51 6.50 11.38
N GLN A 35 4.33 7.48 11.03
CA GLN A 35 4.01 8.89 11.25
C GLN A 35 2.73 9.31 10.52
N ALA A 36 2.50 8.82 9.31
CA ALA A 36 1.27 9.09 8.57
C ALA A 36 0.04 8.47 9.26
N ILE A 37 0.15 7.24 9.76
CA ILE A 37 -0.89 6.58 10.55
C ILE A 37 -1.23 7.41 11.80
N ASP A 38 -0.22 7.82 12.56
CA ASP A 38 -0.41 8.57 13.80
C ASP A 38 -1.09 9.92 13.52
N ARG A 39 -0.61 10.66 12.50
CA ARG A 39 -1.22 11.95 12.08
C ARG A 39 -2.65 11.76 11.59
N ALA A 40 -2.92 10.73 10.79
CA ALA A 40 -4.26 10.43 10.30
C ALA A 40 -5.21 10.04 11.44
N ALA A 41 -4.74 9.26 12.41
CA ALA A 41 -5.50 8.86 13.59
C ALA A 41 -5.82 10.05 14.50
N MET A 42 -4.83 10.91 14.77
CA MET A 42 -5.04 12.15 15.51
C MET A 42 -6.08 13.04 14.82
N ARG A 43 -5.95 13.24 13.50
CA ARG A 43 -6.92 14.03 12.72
C ARG A 43 -8.32 13.42 12.75
N ALA A 44 -8.43 12.10 12.77
CA ALA A 44 -9.71 11.38 12.85
C ALA A 44 -10.39 11.43 14.22
N GLY A 45 -9.79 12.10 15.22
CA GLY A 45 -10.23 12.02 16.61
C GLY A 45 -10.02 10.64 17.24
N LYS A 46 -9.18 9.79 16.60
CA LYS A 46 -8.87 8.41 17.02
C LYS A 46 -7.48 8.30 17.65
N GLY A 47 -6.98 9.37 18.23
CA GLY A 47 -5.72 9.36 19.00
C GLY A 47 -5.79 8.52 20.28
N GLY A 48 -6.99 8.12 20.71
CA GLY A 48 -7.16 7.15 21.80
C GLY A 48 -6.92 5.72 21.35
N SER A 49 -6.28 4.92 22.20
CA SER A 49 -5.81 3.56 21.90
C SER A 49 -6.91 2.61 21.39
N GLY A 50 -8.15 2.75 21.85
CA GLY A 50 -9.27 1.89 21.44
C GLY A 50 -9.69 2.09 19.98
N PRO A 51 -10.19 3.28 19.59
CA PRO A 51 -10.55 3.58 18.21
C PRO A 51 -9.39 3.43 17.22
N TYR A 52 -8.16 3.65 17.66
CA TYR A 52 -6.95 3.41 16.88
C TYR A 52 -6.78 1.93 16.51
N LEU A 53 -6.91 1.02 17.48
CA LEU A 53 -6.73 -0.41 17.27
C LEU A 53 -7.86 -1.07 16.46
N ALA A 54 -9.06 -0.50 16.50
CA ALA A 54 -10.23 -1.03 15.80
C ALA A 54 -10.17 -0.88 14.26
N GLU A 55 -9.31 -0.01 13.74
CA GLU A 55 -9.24 0.33 12.30
C GLU A 55 -8.13 -0.43 11.57
N TRP A 56 -7.43 -1.33 12.26
CA TRP A 56 -6.42 -2.17 11.65
C TRP A 56 -7.04 -3.24 10.77
N ARG A 57 -6.55 -3.34 9.54
CA ARG A 57 -7.00 -4.30 8.53
C ARG A 57 -5.84 -5.18 8.08
N ARG A 58 -6.17 -6.41 7.70
CA ARG A 58 -5.21 -7.35 7.12
C ARG A 58 -5.78 -7.87 5.82
N GLU A 59 -4.99 -7.77 4.76
CA GLU A 59 -5.36 -8.30 3.45
C GLU A 59 -4.41 -9.42 3.09
N THR A 60 -4.98 -10.59 2.80
CA THR A 60 -4.21 -11.79 2.47
C THR A 60 -4.43 -12.15 1.01
N THR A 61 -3.35 -12.18 0.25
CA THR A 61 -3.34 -12.58 -1.16
C THR A 61 -2.43 -13.77 -1.35
N THR A 62 -2.83 -14.72 -2.18
CA THR A 62 -1.96 -15.82 -2.58
C THR A 62 -1.10 -15.36 -3.75
N VAL A 63 0.22 -15.53 -3.64
CA VAL A 63 1.17 -15.13 -4.67
C VAL A 63 2.01 -16.32 -5.10
N ASN A 64 2.37 -16.35 -6.38
CA ASN A 64 3.33 -17.31 -6.91
C ASN A 64 4.69 -16.61 -6.98
N ALA A 65 5.52 -16.86 -5.98
CA ALA A 65 6.90 -16.39 -5.95
C ALA A 65 7.82 -17.53 -5.48
N ALA A 66 8.95 -17.68 -6.17
CA ALA A 66 10.01 -18.59 -5.83
C ALA A 66 11.12 -17.85 -5.06
N GLY A 67 11.92 -18.58 -4.29
CA GLY A 67 13.06 -18.02 -3.54
C GLY A 67 12.83 -17.90 -2.04
N GLU A 68 13.69 -17.10 -1.41
CA GLU A 68 13.76 -16.89 0.03
C GLU A 68 12.70 -15.91 0.53
N LEU A 69 12.04 -16.26 1.64
CA LEU A 69 10.95 -15.46 2.20
C LEU A 69 11.40 -14.04 2.55
N ARG A 70 12.63 -13.92 3.06
CA ARG A 70 13.19 -12.63 3.47
C ARG A 70 13.36 -11.68 2.29
N GLU A 71 13.83 -12.19 1.16
CA GLU A 71 14.02 -11.40 -0.06
C GLU A 71 12.68 -10.98 -0.66
N ILE A 72 11.73 -11.92 -0.72
CA ILE A 72 10.38 -11.62 -1.21
C ILE A 72 9.70 -10.56 -0.32
N ALA A 73 9.79 -10.69 1.00
CA ALA A 73 9.21 -9.71 1.92
C ALA A 73 9.83 -8.32 1.75
N ARG A 74 11.16 -8.23 1.58
CA ARG A 74 11.88 -6.97 1.34
C ARG A 74 11.52 -6.35 0.00
N ALA A 75 11.44 -7.16 -1.06
CA ALA A 75 11.06 -6.69 -2.38
C ALA A 75 9.62 -6.13 -2.38
N GLU A 76 8.69 -6.82 -1.73
CA GLU A 76 7.32 -6.35 -1.59
C GLU A 76 7.25 -5.07 -0.74
N ALA A 77 7.97 -5.01 0.39
CA ALA A 77 8.06 -3.78 1.18
C ALA A 77 8.59 -2.60 0.35
N ARG A 78 9.67 -2.80 -0.41
CA ARG A 78 10.22 -1.78 -1.32
C ARG A 78 9.21 -1.32 -2.38
N ARG A 79 8.40 -2.22 -2.94
CA ARG A 79 7.32 -1.83 -3.86
C ARG A 79 6.29 -0.92 -3.20
N PHE A 80 5.94 -1.17 -1.94
CA PHE A 80 5.07 -0.28 -1.17
C PHE A 80 5.74 1.06 -0.87
N GLU A 81 7.02 1.07 -0.53
CA GLU A 81 7.79 2.30 -0.36
C GLU A 81 7.78 3.16 -1.64
N GLU A 82 8.00 2.54 -2.80
CA GLU A 82 8.03 3.26 -4.07
C GLU A 82 6.64 3.71 -4.53
N ALA A 83 5.60 2.91 -4.29
CA ALA A 83 4.22 3.22 -4.68
C ALA A 83 3.53 4.29 -3.81
N PHE A 84 4.08 4.58 -2.63
CA PHE A 84 3.56 5.58 -1.70
C PHE A 84 4.61 6.70 -1.54
N SER A 85 4.46 7.72 -2.37
CA SER A 85 5.18 8.97 -2.21
C SER A 85 4.72 9.72 -0.95
N ASP A 86 5.54 10.64 -0.48
CA ASP A 86 5.21 11.47 0.68
C ASP A 86 3.95 12.32 0.42
N GLU A 87 3.75 12.78 -0.81
CA GLU A 87 2.53 13.49 -1.24
C GLU A 87 1.28 12.62 -1.10
N ARG A 88 1.38 11.33 -1.45
CA ARG A 88 0.28 10.38 -1.31
C ARG A 88 -0.03 10.11 0.15
N LEU A 89 1.00 9.95 0.98
CA LEU A 89 0.82 9.80 2.43
C LEU A 89 0.17 11.04 3.03
N GLU A 90 0.57 12.24 2.62
CA GLU A 90 -0.06 13.50 3.04
C GLU A 90 -1.53 13.60 2.61
N ALA A 91 -1.88 13.14 1.40
CA ALA A 91 -3.27 13.06 0.96
C ALA A 91 -4.09 12.09 1.82
N LEU A 92 -3.51 10.94 2.20
CA LEU A 92 -4.12 9.98 3.12
C LEU A 92 -4.29 10.58 4.51
N ILE A 93 -3.30 11.32 5.04
CA ILE A 93 -3.41 12.02 6.32
C ILE A 93 -4.57 13.01 6.31
N LYS A 94 -4.66 13.86 5.27
CA LYS A 94 -5.73 14.88 5.12
C LYS A 94 -7.12 14.25 5.05
N SER A 95 -7.22 13.05 4.48
CA SER A 95 -8.45 12.27 4.37
C SER A 95 -8.70 11.32 5.56
N HIS A 96 -8.00 11.51 6.68
CA HIS A 96 -8.16 10.73 7.90
C HIS A 96 -7.78 9.24 7.70
N GLY A 97 -6.81 8.97 6.84
CA GLY A 97 -6.35 7.63 6.48
C GLY A 97 -7.30 6.88 5.54
N ARG A 98 -8.22 7.58 4.86
CA ARG A 98 -9.17 6.97 3.91
C ARG A 98 -8.93 7.45 2.49
N GLY A 99 -8.59 6.56 1.59
CA GLY A 99 -8.36 6.89 0.18
C GLY A 99 -8.08 5.64 -0.66
N VAL A 100 -8.15 5.80 -1.98
CA VAL A 100 -7.92 4.67 -2.89
C VAL A 100 -6.46 4.23 -2.87
N VAL A 101 -6.23 3.12 -2.17
CA VAL A 101 -5.01 2.34 -2.23
C VAL A 101 -5.04 1.42 -3.45
N GLY A 102 -4.42 1.87 -4.53
CA GLY A 102 -3.76 0.94 -5.45
C GLY A 102 -4.56 0.40 -6.64
N GLU A 103 -5.55 1.14 -7.15
CA GLU A 103 -6.09 0.86 -8.50
C GLU A 103 -6.04 2.09 -9.45
N ALA A 104 -5.93 3.28 -8.88
CA ALA A 104 -5.91 4.54 -9.63
C ALA A 104 -4.60 4.80 -10.40
N ASP A 105 -3.50 4.12 -10.06
CA ASP A 105 -2.23 4.27 -10.79
C ASP A 105 -2.22 3.44 -12.09
N GLU A 106 -2.80 2.23 -12.05
CA GLU A 106 -2.97 1.41 -13.26
C GLU A 106 -3.97 2.06 -14.23
N LYS A 107 -5.08 2.61 -13.74
CA LYS A 107 -6.03 3.32 -14.59
C LYS A 107 -5.50 4.66 -15.14
N GLN A 108 -4.62 5.38 -14.42
CA GLN A 108 -3.98 6.59 -14.96
C GLN A 108 -2.90 6.28 -15.99
N ARG A 109 -2.15 5.18 -15.81
CA ARG A 109 -1.15 4.72 -16.79
C ARG A 109 -1.80 4.20 -18.07
N PHE A 110 -2.94 3.50 -17.97
CA PHE A 110 -3.76 3.10 -19.13
C PHE A 110 -4.51 4.28 -19.77
N SER A 111 -5.03 5.23 -19.01
CA SER A 111 -5.74 6.41 -19.55
C SER A 111 -4.81 7.38 -20.29
N SER A 112 -3.56 7.54 -19.87
CA SER A 112 -2.57 8.35 -20.57
C SER A 112 -2.05 7.68 -21.85
N ALA A 113 -1.91 6.34 -21.84
CA ALA A 113 -1.51 5.58 -23.03
C ALA A 113 -2.58 5.62 -24.14
N GLU A 114 -3.86 5.64 -23.79
CA GLU A 114 -4.97 5.68 -24.76
C GLU A 114 -5.19 7.08 -25.37
N ARG A 115 -4.81 8.16 -24.67
CA ARG A 115 -4.87 9.53 -25.22
C ARG A 115 -3.84 9.77 -26.33
N LEU A 116 -2.64 9.22 -26.20
CA LEU A 116 -1.57 9.39 -27.21
C LEU A 116 -1.84 8.64 -28.53
N ALA A 117 -2.74 7.66 -28.54
CA ALA A 117 -3.08 6.91 -29.75
C ALA A 117 -4.17 7.57 -30.62
N LYS A 118 -4.88 8.59 -30.12
CA LYS A 118 -5.99 9.24 -30.85
C LYS A 118 -5.56 10.46 -31.67
N ASP A 119 -4.41 11.07 -31.40
CA ASP A 119 -3.93 12.23 -32.15
C ASP A 119 -3.12 11.86 -33.42
N GLY A 120 -2.90 10.58 -33.69
CA GLY A 120 -2.13 10.11 -34.86
C GLY A 120 -2.95 9.82 -36.13
N LYS A 121 -4.26 10.08 -36.15
CA LYS A 121 -5.12 9.81 -37.32
C LYS A 121 -5.94 11.03 -37.73
N ALA A 122 -5.25 12.12 -38.04
CA ALA A 122 -5.80 13.22 -38.83
C ALA A 122 -4.68 13.83 -39.68
N GLY A 123 -4.84 13.76 -41.00
CA GLY A 123 -3.87 14.20 -42.02
C GLY A 123 -3.18 12.99 -42.65
N GLY A 124 -3.49 12.57 -43.87
CA GLY A 124 -3.97 13.33 -45.03
C GLY A 124 -3.05 12.97 -46.18
#